data_AF-A0A8T3R459-F1
#
_entry.id   AF-A0A8T3R459-F1
#
_cell.length_a   1.000
_cell.length_b   1.000
_cell.length_c   1.000
_cell.angle_alpha   90.00
_cell.angle_beta   90.00
_cell.angle_gamma   90.00
#
_symmetry.space_group_name_H-M   'P 1'
#
loop_
_entity.id
_entity.type
_entity.pdbx_description
1 polymer ?
#
loop_
_entity_poly.entity_id
_entity_poly.type
_entity_poly.pdbx_seq_one_letter_code
_entity_poly.pdbx_strand_id
1 'polypeptide(L)'
;MPDLDAAIDAYLTYLHVERGLAPATIRAYRADLQDFAASRGASRRWAGGSGPVVDYLAARTRRGPRSDPGLATSSLRRRAAALKGFYRFAYGEGTIATDVAAHIDLPRA
;
A
#
# COMPACT_ATOMS: atom_id res chain seq x y z
N MET A 1 -4.99 16.70 -7.15
CA MET A 1 -4.45 15.49 -6.49
C MET A 1 -4.92 14.30 -7.30
N PRO A 2 -4.04 13.40 -7.73
CA PRO A 2 -4.44 12.21 -8.46
C PRO A 2 -5.34 11.32 -7.60
N ASP A 3 -6.32 10.70 -8.25
CA ASP A 3 -7.22 9.75 -7.60
C ASP A 3 -6.45 8.49 -7.17
N LEU A 4 -6.68 8.05 -5.94
CA LEU A 4 -5.93 6.93 -5.36
C LEU A 4 -6.30 5.60 -6.02
N ASP A 5 -7.59 5.38 -6.32
CA ASP A 5 -8.05 4.14 -6.93
C ASP A 5 -7.54 4.00 -8.36
N ALA A 6 -7.59 5.08 -9.15
CA ALA A 6 -6.98 5.13 -10.47
C ALA A 6 -5.47 4.84 -10.43
N ALA A 7 -4.73 5.39 -9.46
CA ALA A 7 -3.31 5.11 -9.30
C ALA A 7 -3.03 3.64 -8.91
N ILE A 8 -3.88 3.05 -8.06
CA ILE A 8 -3.80 1.63 -7.70
C ILE A 8 -4.02 0.75 -8.94
N ASP A 9 -5.02 1.06 -9.76
CA ASP A 9 -5.31 0.31 -10.98
C ASP A 9 -4.19 0.40 -12.02
N ALA A 10 -3.58 1.57 -12.18
CA ALA A 10 -2.40 1.76 -13.03
C ALA A 10 -1.23 0.89 -12.55
N TYR A 11 -0.94 0.91 -11.24
CA TYR A 11 0.12 0.08 -10.65
C TYR A 11 -0.12 -1.42 -10.83
N LEU A 12 -1.35 -1.89 -10.59
CA LEU A 12 -1.68 -3.31 -10.74
C LEU A 12 -1.62 -3.76 -12.20
N THR A 13 -2.01 -2.88 -13.13
CA THR A 13 -1.84 -3.11 -14.57
C THR A 13 -0.37 -3.23 -14.95
N TYR A 14 0.46 -2.29 -14.49
CA TYR A 14 1.91 -2.33 -14.68
C TYR A 14 2.52 -3.63 -14.15
N LEU A 15 2.16 -4.05 -12.92
CA LEU A 15 2.66 -5.30 -12.35
C LEU A 15 2.24 -6.54 -13.16
N HIS A 16 1.03 -6.53 -13.71
CA HIS A 16 0.52 -7.66 -14.48
C HIS A 16 1.18 -7.72 -15.86
N VAL A 17 1.19 -6.61 -16.59
CA VAL A 17 1.60 -6.53 -17.99
C VAL A 17 3.11 -6.47 -18.13
N GLU A 18 3.78 -5.59 -17.39
CA GLU A 18 5.21 -5.32 -17.58
C GLU A 18 6.09 -6.19 -16.69
N ARG A 19 5.61 -6.52 -15.48
CA ARG A 19 6.39 -7.33 -14.52
C ARG A 19 5.99 -8.80 -14.51
N GLY A 20 4.93 -9.18 -15.22
CA GLY A 20 4.47 -10.57 -15.34
C GLY A 20 4.10 -11.22 -14.01
N LEU A 21 3.63 -10.46 -13.02
CA LEU A 21 3.26 -11.03 -11.73
C LEU A 21 2.06 -11.97 -11.87
N ALA A 22 2.10 -13.09 -11.14
CA ALA A 22 1.04 -14.08 -11.14
C ALA A 22 -0.32 -13.46 -10.74
N PRO A 23 -1.44 -13.88 -11.36
CA PRO A 23 -2.76 -13.33 -11.07
C PRO A 23 -3.16 -13.39 -9.58
N ALA A 24 -2.73 -14.45 -8.88
CA ALA A 24 -2.97 -14.58 -7.45
C ALA A 24 -2.29 -13.47 -6.63
N THR A 25 -1.07 -13.08 -7.00
CA THR A 25 -0.33 -11.98 -6.36
C THR A 25 -0.99 -10.64 -6.64
N ILE A 26 -1.45 -10.40 -7.87
CA ILE A 26 -2.18 -9.18 -8.25
C ILE A 26 -3.47 -9.05 -7.44
N ARG A 27 -4.25 -10.13 -7.30
CA ARG A 27 -5.48 -10.13 -6.46
C ARG A 27 -5.17 -9.81 -5.00
N ALA A 28 -4.11 -10.42 -4.46
CA ALA A 28 -3.65 -10.15 -3.10
C ALA A 28 -3.25 -8.67 -2.91
N TYR A 29 -2.46 -8.12 -3.83
CA TYR A 29 -2.04 -6.72 -3.77
C TYR A 29 -3.21 -5.76 -3.93
N ARG A 30 -4.16 -6.07 -4.81
CA ARG A 30 -5.40 -5.30 -4.97
C ARG A 30 -6.16 -5.20 -3.64
N ALA A 31 -6.39 -6.33 -2.97
CA ALA A 31 -7.07 -6.33 -1.68
C ALA A 31 -6.31 -5.53 -0.61
N ASP A 32 -4.98 -5.70 -0.54
CA ASP A 32 -4.12 -5.01 0.42
C ASP A 32 -4.09 -3.49 0.21
N LEU A 33 -4.09 -3.03 -1.06
CA LEU A 33 -4.10 -1.61 -1.44
C LEU A 33 -5.49 -0.98 -1.30
N GLN A 34 -6.55 -1.70 -1.60
CA GLN A 34 -7.92 -1.23 -1.44
C GLN A 34 -8.30 -1.05 0.04
N ASP A 35 -7.84 -1.94 0.92
CA ASP A 35 -7.99 -1.74 2.36
C ASP A 35 -7.23 -0.48 2.83
N PHE A 36 -6.08 -0.16 2.22
CA PHE A 36 -5.38 1.09 2.49
C PHE A 36 -6.17 2.29 2.00
N ALA A 37 -6.72 2.25 0.78
CA ALA A 37 -7.52 3.33 0.21
C ALA A 37 -8.77 3.64 1.05
N ALA A 38 -9.41 2.60 1.61
CA ALA A 38 -10.53 2.71 2.52
C ALA A 38 -10.15 3.23 3.93
N SER A 39 -8.86 3.24 4.27
CA SER A 39 -8.41 3.70 5.58
C SER A 39 -8.54 5.22 5.74
N ARG A 40 -8.74 5.66 6.98
CA ARG A 40 -9.10 7.04 7.30
C ARG A 40 -8.08 8.04 6.75
N GLY A 41 -8.51 8.82 5.75
CA GLY A 41 -7.74 9.93 5.19
C GLY A 41 -6.73 9.53 4.11
N ALA A 42 -6.62 8.25 3.76
CA ALA A 42 -5.71 7.79 2.70
C ALA A 42 -6.04 8.42 1.36
N SER A 43 -7.28 8.30 0.89
CA SER A 43 -7.73 8.85 -0.42
C SER A 43 -7.39 10.32 -0.63
N ARG A 44 -7.40 11.15 0.43
CA ARG A 44 -7.11 12.59 0.33
C ARG A 44 -5.63 12.95 0.53
N ARG A 45 -4.87 12.13 1.26
CA ARG A 45 -3.53 12.51 1.77
C ARG A 45 -2.40 11.64 1.24
N TRP A 46 -2.68 10.56 0.54
CA TRP A 46 -1.68 9.57 0.10
C TRP A 46 -0.50 10.18 -0.67
N ALA A 47 -0.75 11.14 -1.55
CA ALA A 47 0.29 11.79 -2.35
C ALA A 47 1.05 12.90 -1.61
N GLY A 48 0.59 13.32 -0.43
CA GLY A 48 1.16 14.43 0.33
C GLY A 48 2.24 14.03 1.34
N GLY A 49 2.55 12.74 1.46
CA GLY A 49 3.59 12.24 2.37
C GLY A 49 3.26 10.88 2.98
N SER A 50 4.15 10.40 3.86
CA SER A 50 4.09 9.05 4.43
C SER A 50 3.09 8.86 5.57
N GLY A 51 2.56 9.94 6.15
CA GLY A 51 1.66 9.89 7.31
C GLY A 51 0.52 8.86 7.18
N PRO A 52 -0.30 8.90 6.11
CA PRO A 52 -1.42 7.98 5.95
C PRO A 52 -0.99 6.50 5.91
N VAL A 53 0.09 6.17 5.20
CA VAL A 53 0.55 4.78 5.07
C VAL A 53 1.22 4.29 6.36
N VAL A 54 1.93 5.16 7.07
CA VAL A 54 2.52 4.86 8.38
C VAL A 54 1.43 4.61 9.42
N ASP A 55 0.43 5.50 9.51
CA ASP A 55 -0.71 5.37 10.42
C ASP A 55 -1.47 4.06 10.17
N TYR A 56 -1.71 3.74 8.90
CA TYR A 56 -2.35 2.51 8.48
C TYR A 56 -1.59 1.26 8.89
N LEU A 57 -0.29 1.17 8.57
CA LEU A 57 0.53 0.02 8.94
C LEU A 57 0.64 -0.12 10.46
N ALA A 58 0.77 0.99 11.20
CA ALA A 58 0.78 0.99 12.66
C ALA A 58 -0.55 0.52 13.25
N ALA A 59 -1.68 0.85 12.63
CA ALA A 59 -3.00 0.35 13.05
C ALA A 59 -3.14 -1.17 12.82
N ARG A 60 -2.56 -1.70 11.73
CA ARG A 60 -2.59 -3.15 11.42
C ARG A 60 -1.54 -3.99 12.15
N THR A 61 -0.50 -3.35 12.70
CA THR A 61 0.56 -4.00 13.49
C THR A 61 0.15 -4.21 14.94
N ARG A 62 -0.60 -3.27 15.52
CA ARG A 62 -1.06 -3.38 16.90
C ARG A 62 -1.94 -4.61 17.04
N ARG A 63 -1.70 -5.43 18.08
CA ARG A 63 -2.75 -6.27 18.65
C ARG A 63 -3.82 -5.30 19.13
N GLY A 64 -4.79 -5.02 18.27
CA GLY A 64 -5.87 -4.12 18.59
C GLY A 64 -6.76 -4.72 19.68
N PRO A 65 -7.88 -4.06 20.00
CA PRO A 65 -8.89 -4.64 20.88
C PRO A 65 -9.31 -6.03 20.38
N ARG A 66 -9.91 -6.88 21.23
CA ARG A 66 -10.31 -8.26 20.86
C ARG A 66 -11.13 -8.35 19.55
N SER A 67 -11.79 -7.27 19.15
CA SER A 67 -12.56 -7.13 17.91
C SER A 67 -11.73 -6.89 16.64
N ASP A 68 -10.46 -6.47 16.75
CA ASP A 68 -9.51 -6.33 15.64
C ASP A 68 -8.09 -6.69 16.15
N PRO A 69 -7.72 -7.98 16.17
CA PRO A 69 -6.46 -8.44 16.75
C PRO A 69 -5.22 -8.04 15.93
N GLY A 70 -5.37 -7.28 14.85
CA GLY A 70 -4.30 -6.98 13.90
C GLY A 70 -4.02 -8.13 12.95
N LEU A 71 -3.04 -7.93 12.06
CA LEU A 71 -2.69 -8.91 11.02
C LEU A 71 -1.59 -9.87 11.48
N ALA A 72 -1.65 -11.11 10.97
CA ALA A 72 -0.50 -12.00 11.02
C ALA A 72 0.73 -11.36 10.35
N THR A 73 1.92 -11.68 10.84
CA THR A 73 3.16 -11.06 10.38
C THR A 73 3.40 -11.23 8.88
N SER A 74 3.05 -12.39 8.31
CA SER A 74 3.13 -12.65 6.87
C SER A 74 2.21 -11.73 6.05
N SER A 75 0.98 -11.52 6.52
CA SER A 75 0.02 -10.59 5.90
C SER A 75 0.51 -9.15 5.98
N LEU A 76 1.04 -8.73 7.13
CA LEU A 76 1.59 -7.38 7.31
C LEU A 76 2.78 -7.13 6.36
N ARG A 77 3.69 -8.11 6.22
CA ARG A 77 4.82 -8.01 5.28
C ARG A 77 4.38 -7.90 3.84
N ARG A 78 3.44 -8.75 3.40
CA ARG A 78 2.91 -8.70 2.02
C ARG A 78 2.28 -7.34 1.72
N ARG A 79 1.52 -6.81 2.67
CA ARG A 79 0.83 -5.53 2.57
C ARG A 79 1.79 -4.34 2.56
N ALA A 80 2.81 -4.36 3.40
CA ALA A 80 3.89 -3.38 3.37
C ALA A 80 4.68 -3.44 2.05
N ALA A 81 4.91 -4.64 1.49
CA ALA A 81 5.54 -4.80 0.18
C ALA A 81 4.68 -4.24 -0.96
N ALA A 82 3.37 -4.52 -0.95
CA ALA A 82 2.43 -3.98 -1.94
C ALA A 82 2.42 -2.44 -1.91
N LEU A 83 2.32 -1.84 -0.72
CA LEU A 83 2.36 -0.38 -0.54
C LEU A 83 3.70 0.22 -0.97
N LYS A 84 4.82 -0.38 -0.57
CA LYS A 84 6.15 0.11 -0.95
C LYS A 84 6.35 0.08 -2.46
N GLY A 85 5.92 -0.98 -3.13
CA GLY A 85 5.95 -1.07 -4.59
C GLY A 85 5.05 -0.04 -5.25
N PHE A 86 3.82 0.14 -4.74
CA PHE A 86 2.86 1.13 -5.24
C PHE A 86 3.43 2.56 -5.16
N TYR A 87 3.97 2.97 -4.01
CA TYR A 87 4.53 4.31 -3.85
C TYR A 87 5.79 4.52 -4.70
N ARG A 88 6.63 3.49 -4.90
CA ARG A 88 7.76 3.56 -5.84
C ARG A 88 7.32 3.78 -7.28
N PHE A 89 6.28 3.03 -7.70
CA PHE A 89 5.68 3.20 -9.01
C PHE A 89 5.11 4.60 -9.17
N ALA A 90 4.28 5.06 -8.23
CA ALA A 90 3.67 6.39 -8.29
C ALA A 90 4.70 7.53 -8.32
N TYR A 91 5.82 7.39 -7.60
CA TYR A 91 6.92 8.35 -7.65
C TYR A 91 7.67 8.28 -8.99
N GLY A 92 7.97 7.07 -9.50
CA GLY A 92 8.64 6.87 -10.78
C GLY A 92 7.84 7.41 -11.98
N GLU A 93 6.51 7.27 -11.94
CA GLU A 93 5.58 7.81 -12.94
C GLU A 93 5.29 9.32 -12.75
N GLY A 94 5.88 9.97 -11.74
CA GLY A 94 5.62 11.38 -11.43
C GLY A 94 4.21 11.69 -10.94
N THR A 95 3.42 10.66 -10.57
CA THR A 95 2.07 10.82 -9.99
C THR A 95 2.14 11.50 -8.63
N ILE A 96 3.20 11.25 -7.86
CA ILE A 96 3.48 11.93 -6.59
C ILE A 96 4.87 12.58 -6.66
N ALA A 97 5.02 13.73 -6.01
CA ALA A 97 6.28 14.49 -6.04
C ALA A 97 7.29 14.05 -4.95
N THR A 98 6.88 13.18 -4.03
CA THR A 98 7.70 12.78 -2.87
C THR A 98 7.87 11.28 -2.84
N ASP A 99 9.10 10.80 -2.61
CA ASP A 99 9.37 9.38 -2.40
C ASP A 99 8.85 8.92 -1.02
N VAL A 100 7.57 8.58 -0.98
CA VAL A 100 6.92 8.03 0.22
C VAL A 100 7.43 6.63 0.55
N ALA A 101 7.89 5.86 -0.45
CA ALA A 101 8.32 4.49 -0.26
C ALA A 101 9.60 4.37 0.58
N ALA A 102 10.43 5.41 0.60
CA ALA A 102 11.59 5.53 1.49
C ALA A 102 11.21 5.45 2.98
N HIS A 103 9.98 5.84 3.34
CA HIS A 103 9.48 5.84 4.72
C HIS A 103 8.66 4.60 5.10
N ILE A 104 8.58 3.61 4.21
CA ILE A 104 7.87 2.36 4.47
C ILE A 104 8.87 1.27 4.84
N ASP A 105 8.84 0.88 6.11
CA ASP A 105 9.61 -0.24 6.65
C ASP A 105 8.88 -1.56 6.42
N LEU A 106 9.64 -2.57 5.97
CA LEU A 106 9.17 -3.94 5.92
C LEU A 106 9.44 -4.58 7.29
N PRO A 107 8.44 -5.13 7.98
CA PRO A 107 8.66 -5.81 9.25
C PRO A 107 9.73 -6.90 9.11
N ARG A 108 10.79 -6.87 9.91
CA ARG A 108 11.85 -7.90 9.89
C ARG A 108 11.32 -9.23 10.42
N ALA A 109 11.83 -10.33 9.86
CA ALA A 109 11.49 -11.74 10.10
C ALA A 109 11.30 -12.07 11.58
#